data_AF-A0A523YQF8-F1
#
_entry.id   AF-A0A523YQF8-F1
#
_cell.length_a   1.000
_cell.length_b   1.000
_cell.length_c   1.000
_cell.angle_alpha   90.00
_cell.angle_beta   90.00
_cell.angle_gamma   90.00
#
_symmetry.space_group_name_H-M   'P 1'
#
loop_
_entity.id
_entity.type
_entity.pdbx_description
1 polymer ?
#
loop_
_entity_poly.entity_id
_entity_poly.type
_entity_poly.pdbx_seq_one_letter_code
_entity_poly.pdbx_strand_id
1 'polypeptide(L)'
;HVDNVSQIGPFFITLETGIASGVRRLEAITGREAIKYMLDAKQFRRQVASIIGRTETNALDGIQQLRESSLALQKEIKKVKAEMFAGTRQTVGEESAVGPVSVITHDFGETDRDVMAGWIDTQKARHEPLVAFSLGMVSGKNTYMSSASHQAVSQLRIHVGNLSKQLLPQFGGRGGGKPSFAQGTVAPGTIPEKFFEAARLLLKEEVEKGDG
;
A
#
# COMPACT_ATOMS: atom_id res chain seq x y z
N HIS A 1 -10.42 14.91 57.48
CA HIS A 1 -11.59 14.22 58.06
C HIS A 1 -12.82 15.07 57.80
N VAL A 2 -13.94 14.44 57.46
CA VAL A 2 -15.24 15.08 57.24
C VAL A 2 -16.14 14.78 58.43
N ASP A 3 -17.12 15.64 58.69
CA ASP A 3 -18.05 15.45 59.82
C ASP A 3 -19.10 14.37 59.50
N ASN A 4 -19.40 14.17 58.21
CA ASN A 4 -20.27 13.11 57.74
C ASN A 4 -19.78 12.58 56.38
N VAL A 5 -20.10 11.32 56.06
CA VAL A 5 -19.64 10.66 54.82
C VAL A 5 -20.27 11.29 53.57
N SER A 6 -21.45 11.89 53.68
CA SER A 6 -22.11 12.55 52.54
C SER A 6 -21.36 13.78 52.01
N GLN A 7 -20.51 14.42 52.83
CA GLN A 7 -19.59 15.48 52.40
C GLN A 7 -18.52 15.00 51.40
N ILE A 8 -18.21 13.69 51.35
CA ILE A 8 -17.21 13.13 50.41
C ILE A 8 -17.74 13.14 48.97
N GLY A 9 -19.06 12.96 48.80
CA GLY A 9 -19.69 12.91 47.50
C GLY A 9 -19.35 11.65 46.69
N PRO A 10 -19.40 11.71 45.34
CA PRO A 10 -19.10 10.56 44.49
C PRO A 10 -17.68 10.05 44.69
N PHE A 11 -17.49 8.74 44.57
CA PHE A 11 -16.20 8.06 44.68
C PHE A 11 -16.01 7.16 43.46
N PHE A 12 -14.93 7.35 42.72
CA PHE A 12 -14.59 6.51 41.57
C PHE A 12 -13.20 5.95 41.71
N ILE A 13 -13.07 4.65 41.49
CA ILE A 13 -11.78 3.99 41.32
C ILE A 13 -11.34 4.25 39.88
N THR A 14 -10.18 4.89 39.72
CA THR A 14 -9.60 5.20 38.41
C THR A 14 -8.60 4.14 37.98
N LEU A 15 -7.95 3.47 38.93
CA LEU A 15 -6.98 2.43 38.67
C LEU A 15 -6.94 1.39 39.79
N GLU A 16 -6.82 0.12 39.41
CA GLU A 16 -6.54 -0.98 40.33
C GLU A 16 -5.27 -1.70 39.85
N THR A 17 -4.29 -1.85 40.75
CA THR A 17 -3.01 -2.53 40.46
C THR A 17 -2.68 -3.56 41.55
N GLY A 18 -2.17 -4.72 41.13
CA GLY A 18 -1.64 -5.74 42.04
C GLY A 18 -0.21 -5.40 42.46
N ILE A 19 0.06 -5.39 43.77
CA ILE A 19 1.39 -5.09 44.31
C ILE A 19 2.11 -6.38 44.74
N ALA A 20 1.37 -7.31 45.35
CA ALA A 20 1.88 -8.58 45.84
C ALA A 20 0.75 -9.61 45.89
N SER A 21 1.07 -10.86 46.22
CA SER A 21 0.05 -11.89 46.45
C SER A 21 -0.93 -11.43 47.52
N GLY A 22 -2.22 -11.30 47.16
CA GLY A 22 -3.28 -10.86 48.05
C GLY A 22 -3.34 -9.35 48.34
N VAL A 23 -2.49 -8.51 47.76
CA VAL A 23 -2.45 -7.06 48.02
C VAL A 23 -2.73 -6.25 46.75
N ARG A 24 -3.74 -5.37 46.82
CA ARG A 24 -4.18 -4.49 45.73
C ARG A 24 -4.11 -3.03 46.14
N ARG A 25 -3.64 -2.17 45.24
CA ARG A 25 -3.72 -0.71 45.36
C ARG A 25 -4.84 -0.20 44.47
N LEU A 26 -5.70 0.61 45.08
CA LEU A 26 -6.75 1.34 44.40
C LEU A 26 -6.38 2.81 44.39
N GLU A 27 -6.38 3.40 43.21
CA GLU A 27 -6.36 4.86 43.05
C GLU A 27 -7.80 5.30 42.83
N ALA A 28 -8.22 6.32 43.57
CA ALA A 28 -9.59 6.79 43.53
C ALA A 28 -9.65 8.31 43.66
N ILE A 29 -10.69 8.88 43.05
CA ILE A 29 -11.02 10.29 43.10
C ILE A 29 -12.39 10.47 43.74
N THR A 30 -12.58 11.58 44.45
CA THR A 30 -13.85 11.89 45.12
C THR A 30 -14.29 13.34 44.89
N GLY A 31 -15.50 13.67 45.36
CA GLY A 31 -15.99 15.05 45.41
C GLY A 31 -16.02 15.73 44.03
N ARG A 32 -15.46 16.93 43.93
CA ARG A 32 -15.50 17.75 42.71
C ARG A 32 -14.74 17.11 41.54
N GLU A 33 -13.60 16.49 41.81
CA GLU A 33 -12.80 15.82 40.76
C GLU A 33 -13.54 14.61 40.19
N ALA A 34 -14.24 13.86 41.05
CA ALA A 34 -15.12 12.78 40.61
C ALA A 34 -16.26 13.30 39.70
N ILE A 35 -16.88 14.44 40.03
CA ILE A 35 -17.92 15.05 39.20
C ILE A 35 -17.36 15.49 37.85
N LYS A 36 -16.20 16.16 37.85
CA LYS A 36 -15.52 16.58 36.62
C LYS A 36 -15.23 15.38 35.72
N TYR A 37 -14.68 14.30 36.28
CA TYR A 37 -14.43 13.05 35.57
C TYR A 37 -15.70 12.48 34.91
N MET A 38 -16.84 12.49 35.59
CA MET A 38 -18.12 12.04 35.02
C MET A 38 -18.58 12.91 33.84
N LEU A 39 -18.43 14.24 33.97
CA LEU A 39 -18.83 15.19 32.92
C LEU A 39 -17.92 15.05 31.70
N ASP A 40 -16.61 14.91 31.90
CA ASP A 40 -15.64 14.69 30.83
C ASP A 40 -15.93 13.37 30.10
N ALA A 41 -16.22 12.29 30.83
CA ALA A 41 -16.60 11.01 30.24
C ALA A 41 -17.91 11.09 29.44
N LYS A 42 -18.89 11.87 29.92
CA LYS A 42 -20.15 12.12 29.19
C LYS A 42 -19.91 12.93 27.92
N GLN A 43 -19.08 13.97 28.00
CA GLN A 43 -18.71 14.79 26.85
C GLN A 43 -17.96 13.96 25.80
N PHE A 44 -17.01 13.13 26.23
CA PHE A 44 -16.29 12.22 25.35
C PHE A 44 -17.24 11.28 24.59
N ARG A 45 -18.17 10.62 25.29
CA ARG A 45 -19.17 9.75 24.63
C ARG A 45 -20.03 10.50 23.62
N ARG A 46 -20.45 11.74 23.93
CA ARG A 46 -21.20 12.60 22.99
C ARG A 46 -20.40 12.93 21.74
N GLN A 47 -19.12 13.26 21.89
CA GLN A 47 -18.25 13.56 20.76
C GLN A 47 -18.08 12.33 19.85
N VAL A 48 -17.82 11.16 20.42
CA VAL A 48 -17.73 9.90 19.67
C VAL A 48 -19.03 9.61 18.91
N ALA A 49 -20.17 9.73 19.59
CA ALA A 49 -21.48 9.52 18.98
C ALA A 49 -21.74 10.49 17.81
N SER A 50 -21.37 11.76 17.98
CA SER A 50 -21.47 12.79 16.95
C SER A 50 -20.60 12.49 15.73
N ILE A 51 -19.36 12.00 15.91
CA ILE A 51 -18.45 11.64 14.81
C ILE A 51 -19.05 10.50 13.97
N ILE A 52 -19.66 9.51 14.65
CA ILE A 52 -20.26 8.35 13.99
C ILE A 52 -21.68 8.65 13.47
N GLY A 53 -22.24 9.81 13.80
CA GLY A 53 -23.61 10.20 13.41
C GLY A 53 -24.70 9.34 14.07
N ARG A 54 -24.47 8.88 15.31
CA ARG A 54 -25.39 8.03 16.08
C ARG A 54 -25.65 8.62 17.46
N THR A 55 -26.61 8.04 18.19
CA THR A 55 -26.81 8.34 19.62
C THR A 55 -25.70 7.72 20.47
N GLU A 56 -25.46 8.22 21.70
CA GLU A 56 -24.47 7.65 22.62
C GLU A 56 -24.68 6.13 22.84
N THR A 57 -25.93 5.68 22.90
CA THR A 57 -26.29 4.27 23.11
C THR A 57 -25.95 3.38 21.92
N ASN A 58 -26.01 3.92 20.70
CA ASN A 58 -25.84 3.16 19.46
C ASN A 58 -24.47 3.44 18.80
N ALA A 59 -23.62 4.25 19.44
CA ALA A 59 -22.32 4.65 18.92
C ALA A 59 -21.40 3.43 18.76
N LEU A 60 -21.45 2.48 19.69
CA LEU A 60 -20.62 1.27 19.63
C LEU A 60 -20.97 0.40 18.40
N ASP A 61 -22.25 0.16 18.16
CA ASP A 61 -22.72 -0.60 16.98
C ASP A 61 -22.34 0.12 15.68
N GLY A 62 -22.46 1.44 15.64
CA GLY A 62 -22.02 2.25 14.50
C GLY A 62 -20.53 2.11 14.22
N ILE A 63 -19.69 2.05 15.26
CA ILE A 63 -18.24 1.81 15.12
C ILE A 63 -17.96 0.41 14.57
N GLN A 64 -18.69 -0.61 15.05
CA GLN A 64 -18.53 -1.98 14.55
C GLN A 64 -18.92 -2.08 13.08
N GLN A 65 -20.06 -1.52 12.68
CA GLN A 65 -20.50 -1.46 11.28
C GLN A 65 -19.49 -0.75 10.37
N LEU A 66 -18.94 0.38 10.84
CA LEU A 66 -17.92 1.12 10.09
C LEU A 66 -16.65 0.26 9.89
N ARG A 67 -16.21 -0.46 10.91
CA ARG A 67 -15.05 -1.37 10.82
C ARG A 67 -15.31 -2.50 9.83
N GLU A 68 -16.49 -3.12 9.88
CA GLU A 68 -16.87 -4.20 8.97
C GLU A 68 -16.94 -3.72 7.52
N SER A 69 -17.57 -2.56 7.29
CA SER A 69 -17.63 -1.94 5.97
C SER A 69 -16.24 -1.58 5.44
N SER A 70 -15.36 -1.05 6.29
CA SER A 70 -13.97 -0.78 5.90
C SER A 70 -13.23 -2.06 5.49
N LEU A 71 -13.42 -3.17 6.20
CA LEU A 71 -12.80 -4.46 5.85
C LEU A 71 -13.39 -5.05 4.56
N ALA A 72 -14.70 -4.90 4.35
CA ALA A 72 -15.38 -5.33 3.13
C ALA A 72 -14.89 -4.55 1.91
N LEU A 73 -14.84 -3.22 1.99
CA LEU A 73 -14.32 -2.34 0.94
C LEU A 73 -12.85 -2.66 0.62
N GLN A 74 -12.01 -2.92 1.63
CA GLN A 74 -10.63 -3.34 1.40
C GLN A 74 -10.53 -4.66 0.61
N LYS A 75 -11.43 -5.62 0.87
CA LYS A 75 -11.49 -6.88 0.11
C LYS A 75 -11.98 -6.67 -1.31
N GLU A 76 -13.01 -5.84 -1.50
CA GLU A 76 -13.56 -5.51 -2.80
C GLU A 76 -12.53 -4.80 -3.68
N ILE A 77 -11.79 -3.82 -3.14
CA ILE A 77 -10.67 -3.17 -3.83
C ILE A 77 -9.64 -4.19 -4.31
N LYS A 78 -9.27 -5.16 -3.46
CA LYS A 78 -8.34 -6.23 -3.86
C LYS A 78 -8.91 -7.09 -5.00
N LYS A 79 -10.20 -7.44 -4.92
CA LYS A 79 -10.88 -8.24 -5.94
C LYS A 79 -10.92 -7.50 -7.29
N VAL A 80 -11.38 -6.25 -7.31
CA VAL A 80 -11.45 -5.42 -8.52
C VAL A 80 -10.06 -5.24 -9.13
N LYS A 81 -9.04 -4.97 -8.32
CA LYS A 81 -7.65 -4.90 -8.79
C LYS A 81 -7.19 -6.22 -9.43
N ALA A 82 -7.52 -7.36 -8.83
CA ALA A 82 -7.19 -8.67 -9.40
C ALA A 82 -7.94 -8.91 -10.73
N GLU A 83 -9.22 -8.56 -10.82
CA GLU A 83 -10.03 -8.69 -12.04
C GLU A 83 -9.54 -7.79 -13.18
N MET A 84 -9.13 -6.55 -12.88
CA MET A 84 -8.52 -5.64 -13.85
C MET A 84 -7.26 -6.23 -14.50
N PHE A 85 -6.52 -7.07 -13.78
CA PHE A 85 -5.29 -7.68 -14.28
C PHE A 85 -5.48 -9.07 -14.86
N ALA A 86 -6.46 -9.84 -14.37
CA ALA A 86 -6.75 -11.19 -14.83
C ALA A 86 -7.50 -11.27 -16.18
N GLY A 87 -7.87 -10.12 -16.78
CA GLY A 87 -8.64 -10.05 -18.02
C GLY A 87 -8.01 -10.81 -19.19
N THR A 88 -8.66 -11.89 -19.61
CA THR A 88 -8.16 -12.93 -20.53
C THR A 88 -8.14 -12.54 -22.03
N ARG A 89 -8.40 -11.28 -22.40
CA ARG A 89 -8.41 -10.88 -23.83
C ARG A 89 -7.74 -9.56 -24.18
N GLN A 90 -7.52 -8.66 -23.24
CA GLN A 90 -6.73 -7.44 -23.44
C GLN A 90 -6.33 -6.95 -22.05
N THR A 91 -5.13 -7.32 -21.62
CA THR A 91 -4.49 -6.63 -20.51
C THR A 91 -4.19 -5.21 -20.97
N VAL A 92 -4.47 -4.22 -20.12
CA VAL A 92 -4.10 -2.84 -20.42
C VAL A 92 -2.58 -2.76 -20.58
N GLY A 93 -2.12 -2.14 -21.66
CA GLY A 93 -0.71 -2.01 -22.02
C GLY A 93 -0.48 -2.14 -23.52
N GLU A 94 0.72 -1.74 -23.95
CA GLU A 94 1.19 -1.88 -25.32
C GLU A 94 2.15 -3.07 -25.41
N GLU A 95 1.78 -4.05 -26.22
CA GLU A 95 2.61 -5.22 -26.53
C GLU A 95 3.45 -4.97 -27.79
N SER A 96 4.71 -5.39 -27.76
CA SER A 96 5.64 -5.35 -28.88
C SER A 96 6.66 -6.48 -28.78
N ALA A 97 7.55 -6.63 -29.77
CA ALA A 97 8.59 -7.64 -29.75
C ALA A 97 9.98 -7.01 -29.95
N VAL A 98 10.97 -7.55 -29.25
CA VAL A 98 12.40 -7.22 -29.41
C VAL A 98 13.14 -8.54 -29.60
N GLY A 99 13.43 -8.89 -30.86
CA GLY A 99 13.98 -10.20 -31.21
C GLY A 99 13.05 -11.34 -30.74
N PRO A 100 13.54 -12.33 -29.97
CA PRO A 100 12.72 -13.41 -29.43
C PRO A 100 11.92 -13.03 -28.17
N VAL A 101 12.05 -11.80 -27.66
CA VAL A 101 11.45 -11.35 -26.40
C VAL A 101 10.15 -10.61 -26.67
N SER A 102 9.07 -11.04 -26.03
CA SER A 102 7.85 -10.23 -25.94
C SER A 102 8.07 -9.09 -24.95
N VAL A 103 7.61 -7.89 -25.28
CA VAL A 103 7.73 -6.71 -24.43
C VAL A 103 6.35 -6.14 -24.20
N ILE A 104 6.00 -5.87 -22.94
CA ILE A 104 4.76 -5.19 -22.60
C ILE A 104 5.04 -3.96 -21.75
N THR A 105 4.39 -2.85 -22.09
CA THR A 105 4.56 -1.57 -21.41
C THR A 105 3.24 -0.98 -20.97
N HIS A 106 3.20 -0.34 -19.81
CA HIS A 106 1.99 0.35 -19.38
C HIS A 106 2.32 1.52 -18.43
N ASP A 107 1.73 2.68 -18.71
CA ASP A 107 1.66 3.79 -17.76
C ASP A 107 0.32 3.77 -17.03
N PHE A 108 0.38 3.69 -15.71
CA PHE A 108 -0.79 3.63 -14.84
C PHE A 108 -1.33 5.01 -14.44
N GLY A 109 -0.62 6.11 -14.73
CA GLY A 109 -0.96 7.41 -14.15
C GLY A 109 -0.89 7.36 -12.62
N GLU A 110 -1.84 7.97 -11.91
CA GLU A 110 -1.93 7.85 -10.45
C GLU A 110 -2.34 6.43 -10.02
N THR A 111 -1.50 5.78 -9.21
CA THR A 111 -1.70 4.37 -8.85
C THR A 111 -1.01 3.99 -7.54
N ASP A 112 -1.21 2.73 -7.12
CA ASP A 112 -0.53 2.12 -5.98
C ASP A 112 0.57 1.17 -6.45
N ARG A 113 1.58 0.99 -5.60
CA ARG A 113 2.68 0.05 -5.84
C ARG A 113 2.20 -1.39 -6.09
N ASP A 114 1.22 -1.84 -5.31
CA ASP A 114 0.69 -3.21 -5.38
C ASP A 114 -0.07 -3.47 -6.69
N VAL A 115 -0.63 -2.40 -7.29
CA VAL A 115 -1.37 -2.45 -8.56
C VAL A 115 -0.37 -2.70 -9.69
N MET A 116 0.72 -1.94 -9.74
CA MET A 116 1.80 -2.16 -10.70
C MET A 116 2.43 -3.56 -10.56
N ALA A 117 2.71 -3.99 -9.32
CA ALA A 117 3.31 -5.30 -9.06
C ALA A 117 2.39 -6.45 -9.48
N GLY A 118 1.09 -6.40 -9.13
CA GLY A 118 0.12 -7.42 -9.51
C GLY A 118 -0.08 -7.52 -11.03
N TRP A 119 -0.09 -6.40 -11.74
CA TRP A 119 -0.13 -6.39 -13.21
C TRP A 119 1.11 -7.08 -13.80
N ILE A 120 2.30 -6.68 -13.35
CA ILE A 120 3.58 -7.27 -13.79
C ILE A 120 3.58 -8.80 -13.61
N ASP A 121 3.15 -9.28 -12.43
CA ASP A 121 3.09 -10.70 -12.14
C ASP A 121 2.11 -11.44 -13.06
N THR A 122 0.97 -10.81 -13.37
CA THR A 122 0.01 -11.37 -14.32
C THR A 122 0.57 -11.45 -15.74
N GLN A 123 1.34 -10.44 -16.19
CA GLN A 123 1.93 -10.48 -17.53
C GLN A 123 2.97 -11.59 -17.66
N LYS A 124 3.87 -11.73 -16.67
CA LYS A 124 4.86 -12.83 -16.63
C LYS A 124 4.23 -14.21 -16.69
N ALA A 125 3.02 -14.39 -16.15
CA ALA A 125 2.33 -15.66 -16.18
C ALA A 125 1.70 -15.98 -17.55
N ARG A 126 1.47 -14.98 -18.42
CA ARG A 126 0.82 -15.14 -19.73
C ARG A 126 1.78 -15.41 -20.87
N HIS A 127 2.99 -14.83 -20.83
CA HIS A 127 3.93 -14.85 -21.95
C HIS A 127 5.34 -15.24 -21.51
N GLU A 128 6.04 -16.00 -22.35
CA GLU A 128 7.43 -16.36 -22.14
C GLU A 128 8.14 -16.57 -23.50
N PRO A 129 9.34 -15.99 -23.73
CA PRO A 129 10.07 -14.99 -22.92
C PRO A 129 9.39 -13.60 -22.92
N LEU A 130 9.33 -12.94 -21.75
CA LEU A 130 8.70 -11.63 -21.59
C LEU A 130 9.57 -10.67 -20.76
N VAL A 131 9.60 -9.40 -21.15
CA VAL A 131 10.02 -8.28 -20.29
C VAL A 131 8.88 -7.26 -20.19
N ALA A 132 8.50 -6.93 -18.96
CA ALA A 132 7.47 -5.92 -18.68
C ALA A 132 8.11 -4.65 -18.10
N PHE A 133 7.68 -3.48 -18.60
CA PHE A 133 8.04 -2.17 -18.06
C PHE A 133 6.78 -1.41 -17.66
N SER A 134 6.81 -0.70 -16.53
CA SER A 134 5.68 0.10 -16.09
C SER A 134 6.11 1.40 -15.42
N LEU A 135 5.26 2.41 -15.60
CA LEU A 135 5.35 3.70 -14.93
C LEU A 135 4.06 3.97 -14.15
N GLY A 136 4.16 4.77 -13.10
CA GLY A 136 3.00 5.26 -12.36
C GLY A 136 3.39 6.24 -11.26
N MET A 137 2.46 7.08 -10.84
CA MET A 137 2.63 8.01 -9.73
C MET A 137 2.12 7.37 -8.45
N VAL A 138 3.07 6.94 -7.59
CA VAL A 138 2.79 6.27 -6.31
C VAL A 138 3.07 7.24 -5.18
N SER A 139 2.03 7.62 -4.43
CA SER A 139 2.13 8.58 -3.33
C SER A 139 2.87 9.88 -3.73
N GLY A 140 2.54 10.41 -4.91
CA GLY A 140 3.14 11.64 -5.46
C GLY A 140 4.56 11.46 -6.03
N LYS A 141 5.06 10.23 -6.18
CA LYS A 141 6.37 9.95 -6.77
C LYS A 141 6.24 9.16 -8.07
N ASN A 142 6.87 9.66 -9.14
CA ASN A 142 6.99 8.94 -10.42
C ASN A 142 7.85 7.69 -10.24
N THR A 143 7.18 6.55 -10.18
CA THR A 143 7.72 5.24 -9.87
C THR A 143 7.80 4.41 -11.13
N TYR A 144 8.86 3.62 -11.23
CA TYR A 144 9.11 2.67 -12.29
C TYR A 144 9.21 1.27 -11.70
N MET A 145 8.64 0.29 -12.40
CA MET A 145 8.85 -1.14 -12.13
C MET A 145 9.07 -1.90 -13.43
N SER A 146 9.93 -2.91 -13.38
CA SER A 146 10.12 -3.85 -14.47
C SER A 146 10.34 -5.27 -13.98
N SER A 147 10.04 -6.22 -14.84
CA SER A 147 10.37 -7.62 -14.59
C SER A 147 10.69 -8.37 -15.88
N ALA A 148 11.48 -9.44 -15.74
CA ALA A 148 11.69 -10.41 -16.79
C ALA A 148 11.15 -11.77 -16.36
N SER A 149 10.57 -12.52 -17.30
CA SER A 149 10.13 -13.90 -17.08
C SER A 149 11.31 -14.86 -16.89
N HIS A 150 11.05 -16.11 -16.50
CA HIS A 150 12.11 -17.06 -16.19
C HIS A 150 12.99 -17.35 -17.42
N GLN A 151 12.41 -17.66 -18.58
CA GLN A 151 13.17 -17.91 -19.82
C GLN A 151 13.93 -16.66 -20.28
N ALA A 152 13.37 -15.45 -20.12
CA ALA A 152 14.07 -14.22 -20.45
C ALA A 152 15.37 -14.07 -19.63
N VAL A 153 15.34 -14.43 -18.35
CA VAL A 153 16.52 -14.39 -17.48
C VAL A 153 17.46 -15.58 -17.72
N SER A 154 16.94 -16.81 -17.82
CA SER A 154 17.76 -18.02 -17.81
C SER A 154 18.30 -18.41 -19.19
N GLN A 155 17.53 -18.21 -20.25
CA GLN A 155 17.90 -18.59 -21.61
C GLN A 155 18.51 -17.41 -22.37
N LEU A 156 17.89 -16.23 -22.27
CA LEU A 156 18.35 -15.02 -22.97
C LEU A 156 19.27 -14.13 -22.13
N ARG A 157 19.57 -14.54 -20.89
CA ARG A 157 20.49 -13.84 -19.96
C ARG A 157 20.12 -12.37 -19.70
N ILE A 158 18.86 -11.99 -19.90
CA ILE A 158 18.40 -10.61 -19.71
C ILE A 158 18.44 -10.25 -18.23
N HIS A 159 19.05 -9.11 -17.91
CA HIS A 159 19.13 -8.59 -16.55
C HIS A 159 18.43 -7.24 -16.41
N VAL A 160 17.12 -7.24 -16.08
CA VAL A 160 16.34 -5.98 -15.99
C VAL A 160 16.85 -5.02 -14.92
N GLY A 161 17.49 -5.52 -13.86
CA GLY A 161 18.17 -4.67 -12.87
C GLY A 161 19.31 -3.83 -13.43
N ASN A 162 20.08 -4.34 -14.40
CA ASN A 162 21.20 -3.63 -15.03
C ASN A 162 20.68 -2.69 -16.10
N LEU A 163 19.72 -3.14 -16.91
CA LEU A 163 19.00 -2.30 -17.86
C LEU A 163 18.40 -1.08 -17.16
N SER A 164 17.74 -1.28 -16.02
CA SER A 164 17.17 -0.19 -15.23
C SER A 164 18.21 0.79 -14.68
N LYS A 165 19.41 0.31 -14.29
CA LYS A 165 20.51 1.17 -13.87
C LYS A 165 21.04 2.04 -15.01
N GLN A 166 20.97 1.57 -16.25
CA GLN A 166 21.36 2.33 -17.44
C GLN A 166 20.26 3.29 -17.92
N LEU A 167 19.00 2.85 -17.84
CA LEU A 167 17.83 3.58 -18.32
C LEU A 167 17.46 4.76 -17.42
N LEU A 168 17.28 4.51 -16.11
CA LEU A 168 16.70 5.50 -15.20
C LEU A 168 17.49 6.83 -15.13
N PRO A 169 18.83 6.85 -15.12
CA PRO A 169 19.58 8.10 -15.12
C PRO A 169 19.30 9.01 -16.34
N GLN A 170 18.96 8.44 -17.50
CA GLN A 170 18.64 9.21 -18.72
C GLN A 170 17.34 10.03 -18.55
N PHE A 171 16.48 9.61 -17.63
CA PHE A 171 15.21 10.25 -17.30
C PHE A 171 15.25 10.92 -15.92
N GLY A 172 16.43 11.33 -15.44
CA GLY A 172 16.60 12.00 -14.14
C GLY A 172 16.21 11.13 -12.94
N GLY A 173 16.18 9.82 -13.14
CA GLY A 173 15.75 8.81 -12.21
C GLY A 173 16.89 8.02 -11.58
N ARG A 174 16.56 7.18 -10.59
CA ARG A 174 17.50 6.22 -9.98
C ARG A 174 16.77 4.95 -9.59
N GLY A 175 17.48 3.82 -9.61
CA GLY A 175 16.91 2.54 -9.23
C GLY A 175 17.77 1.36 -9.65
N GLY A 176 17.18 0.19 -9.62
CA GLY A 176 17.83 -1.07 -9.98
C GLY A 176 17.14 -2.26 -9.34
N GLY A 177 17.78 -3.42 -9.43
CA GLY A 177 17.26 -4.64 -8.85
C GLY A 177 18.04 -5.86 -9.26
N LYS A 178 17.38 -7.02 -9.16
CA LYS A 178 17.90 -8.34 -9.52
C LYS A 178 17.65 -8.62 -11.01
N PRO A 179 18.18 -9.72 -11.58
CA PRO A 179 17.95 -10.05 -12.99
C PRO A 179 16.47 -10.09 -13.41
N SER A 180 15.59 -10.59 -12.52
CA SER A 180 14.16 -10.80 -12.81
C SER A 180 13.25 -9.64 -12.42
N PHE A 181 13.72 -8.67 -11.62
CA PHE A 181 12.88 -7.57 -11.14
C PHE A 181 13.71 -6.35 -10.78
N ALA A 182 13.23 -5.17 -11.16
CA ALA A 182 13.83 -3.90 -10.82
C ALA A 182 12.79 -2.82 -10.57
N GLN A 183 13.17 -1.83 -9.78
CA GLN A 183 12.32 -0.69 -9.44
C GLN A 183 13.14 0.58 -9.29
N GLY A 184 12.48 1.72 -9.40
CA GLY A 184 13.12 3.01 -9.24
C GLY A 184 12.15 4.16 -9.39
N THR A 185 12.70 5.34 -9.61
CA THR A 185 11.97 6.56 -9.90
C THR A 185 12.46 7.18 -11.19
N VAL A 186 11.62 8.02 -11.81
CA VAL A 186 11.97 8.90 -12.94
C VAL A 186 11.63 10.35 -12.61
N ALA A 187 12.14 11.31 -13.38
CA ALA A 187 11.87 12.72 -13.14
C ALA A 187 10.38 13.06 -13.35
N PRO A 188 9.86 14.07 -12.63
CA PRO A 188 8.59 14.73 -12.97
C PRO A 188 8.57 15.16 -14.45
N GLY A 189 7.45 14.95 -15.13
CA GLY A 189 7.29 15.31 -16.55
C GLY A 189 7.95 14.35 -17.55
N THR A 190 8.44 13.19 -17.10
CA THR A 190 8.86 12.11 -18.01
C THR A 190 7.71 11.71 -18.93
N ILE A 191 7.95 11.74 -20.24
CA ILE A 191 6.97 11.32 -21.25
C ILE A 191 7.03 9.79 -21.37
N PRO A 192 5.95 9.05 -21.03
CA PRO A 192 5.96 7.60 -20.99
C PRO A 192 6.40 6.94 -22.30
N GLU A 193 5.95 7.46 -23.44
CA GLU A 193 6.25 6.91 -24.76
C GLU A 193 7.75 6.93 -25.04
N LYS A 194 8.43 8.05 -24.73
CA LYS A 194 9.89 8.20 -24.86
C LYS A 194 10.64 7.28 -23.91
N PHE A 195 10.13 7.12 -22.69
CA PHE A 195 10.71 6.22 -21.70
C PHE A 195 10.65 4.76 -22.18
N PHE A 196 9.49 4.31 -22.66
CA PHE A 196 9.30 2.95 -23.15
C PHE A 196 10.03 2.68 -24.47
N GLU A 197 10.19 3.68 -25.34
CA GLU A 197 11.06 3.57 -26.50
C GLU A 197 12.53 3.35 -26.10
N ALA A 198 13.07 4.17 -25.19
CA ALA A 198 14.42 4.01 -24.69
C ALA A 198 14.65 2.66 -23.98
N ALA A 199 13.66 2.19 -23.22
CA ALA A 199 13.70 0.87 -22.58
C ALA A 199 13.80 -0.26 -23.61
N ARG A 200 13.04 -0.18 -24.70
CA ARG A 200 13.08 -1.16 -25.81
C ARG A 200 14.41 -1.14 -26.55
N LEU A 201 14.99 0.03 -26.79
CA LEU A 201 16.31 0.17 -27.42
C LEU A 201 17.41 -0.47 -26.57
N LEU A 202 17.45 -0.19 -25.27
CA LEU A 202 18.43 -0.82 -24.36
C LEU A 202 18.22 -2.33 -24.25
N LEU A 203 16.96 -2.80 -24.26
CA LEU A 203 16.68 -4.23 -24.29
C LEU A 203 17.20 -4.88 -25.56
N LYS A 204 17.06 -4.22 -26.72
CA LYS A 204 17.57 -4.71 -27.99
C LYS A 204 19.08 -4.88 -27.96
N GLU A 205 19.81 -3.89 -27.44
CA GLU A 205 21.27 -4.00 -27.28
C GLU A 205 21.69 -5.13 -26.32
N GLU A 206 20.93 -5.37 -25.26
CA GLU A 206 21.21 -6.46 -24.30
C GLU A 206 20.98 -7.84 -24.95
N VAL A 207 19.91 -8.00 -25.74
CA VAL A 207 19.62 -9.23 -26.48
C VAL A 207 20.71 -9.50 -27.52
N GLU A 208 21.12 -8.50 -28.29
CA GLU A 208 22.19 -8.64 -29.30
C GLU A 208 23.56 -8.99 -28.68
N LYS A 209 23.84 -8.55 -27.44
CA LYS A 209 25.05 -8.94 -26.70
C LYS A 209 25.01 -10.37 -26.17
N GLY A 210 23.83 -10.95 -25.98
CA GLY A 210 23.65 -12.31 -25.46
C GLY A 210 23.78 -13.41 -26.52
N ASP A 211 23.59 -13.06 -27.80
CA ASP A 211 23.69 -13.97 -28.95
C ASP A 211 25.13 -14.16 -29.50
N GLY A 212 26.11 -13.39 -28.97
CA GLY A 212 27.54 -13.49 -29.30
C GLY A 212 28.36 -14.22 -28.25
#